data_AF-A0A9N9T7T4-F1
#
_entry.id   AF-A0A9N9T7T4-F1
#
_cell.length_a   1.000
_cell.length_b   1.000
_cell.length_c   1.000
_cell.angle_alpha   90.00
_cell.angle_beta   90.00
_cell.angle_gamma   90.00
#
_symmetry.space_group_name_H-M   'P 1'
#
loop_
_entity.id
_entity.type
_entity.pdbx_description
1 polymer ?
#
loop_
_entity_poly.entity_id
_entity_poly.type
_entity_poly.pdbx_seq_one_letter_code
_entity_poly.pdbx_strand_id
1 'polypeptide(L)'
;MSEVLAKSGIFFDEVDRICILEPEVSKSTHDLKDECQIYTEKIDEFQRISTKYINLVQQLGDTIEKEKMKAIGARNILQSMEKQKENNQEQLQALISEKTMELERLKIQFNSLQKAEMEQHEIINQLTHC
;
A
#
# COMPACT_ATOMS: atom_id res chain seq x y z
N MET A 1 52.12 34.18 -53.97
CA MET A 1 52.96 33.84 -52.80
C MET A 1 52.22 32.95 -51.80
N SER A 2 50.98 33.26 -51.42
CA SER A 2 50.18 32.40 -50.52
C SER A 2 50.01 30.96 -51.04
N GLU A 3 49.82 30.78 -52.34
CA GLU A 3 49.65 29.45 -52.96
C GLU A 3 50.93 28.59 -52.95
N VAL A 4 52.11 29.22 -52.96
CA VAL A 4 53.41 28.52 -52.88
C VAL A 4 53.69 28.10 -51.43
N LEU A 5 53.34 28.97 -50.48
CA LEU A 5 53.43 28.70 -49.05
C LEU A 5 52.43 27.61 -48.61
N ALA A 6 51.21 27.63 -49.13
CA ALA A 6 50.21 26.58 -48.93
C ALA A 6 50.68 25.22 -49.47
N LYS A 7 51.34 25.18 -50.64
CA LYS A 7 52.00 23.97 -51.18
C LYS A 7 53.16 23.47 -50.32
N SER A 8 53.77 24.34 -49.51
CA SER A 8 54.79 23.98 -48.52
C SER A 8 54.22 23.68 -47.13
N GLY A 9 52.89 23.65 -46.97
CA GLY A 9 52.21 23.38 -45.69
C GLY A 9 52.24 24.56 -44.71
N ILE A 10 52.44 25.78 -45.20
CA ILE A 10 52.49 27.00 -44.40
C ILE A 10 51.26 27.86 -44.70
N PHE A 11 50.47 28.10 -43.66
CA PHE A 11 49.25 28.90 -43.67
C PHE A 11 49.39 30.09 -42.72
N PHE A 12 48.49 31.07 -42.83
CA PHE A 12 48.39 32.19 -41.91
C PHE A 12 47.04 32.13 -41.19
N ASP A 13 47.02 32.34 -39.87
CA ASP A 13 45.79 32.40 -39.09
C ASP A 13 45.04 33.74 -39.23
N GLU A 14 43.88 33.88 -38.58
CA GLU A 14 43.05 35.10 -38.58
C GLU A 14 43.77 36.35 -38.00
N VAL A 15 45.01 36.21 -37.50
CA VAL A 15 45.84 37.27 -36.90
C VAL A 15 47.23 37.36 -37.57
N ASP A 16 47.35 36.88 -38.81
CA ASP A 16 48.58 36.89 -39.64
C ASP A 16 49.79 36.14 -39.02
N ARG A 17 49.55 35.17 -38.13
CA ARG A 17 50.61 34.31 -37.59
C ARG A 17 50.80 33.07 -38.45
N ILE A 18 52.05 32.64 -38.59
CA ILE A 18 52.42 31.45 -39.36
C ILE A 18 51.91 30.20 -38.63
N CYS A 19 51.09 29.41 -39.33
CA CYS A 19 50.52 28.15 -38.88
C CYS A 19 50.84 27.02 -39.87
N ILE A 20 51.03 25.82 -39.34
CA ILE A 20 51.30 24.61 -40.15
C ILE A 20 49.99 23.87 -40.47
N LEU A 21 48.95 24.12 -39.67
CA LEU A 21 47.61 23.59 -39.86
C LEU A 21 46.76 24.60 -40.62
N GLU A 22 45.95 24.12 -41.56
CA GLU A 22 44.99 24.96 -42.28
C GLU A 22 43.97 25.58 -41.30
N PRO A 23 43.76 26.91 -41.33
CA PRO A 23 42.91 27.61 -40.36
C PRO A 23 41.48 27.04 -40.25
N GLU A 24 40.87 26.68 -41.39
CA GLU A 24 39.54 26.07 -41.46
C GLU A 24 39.49 24.70 -40.76
N VAL A 25 40.54 23.88 -40.93
CA VAL A 25 40.67 22.58 -40.26
C VAL A 25 40.89 22.76 -38.76
N SER A 26 41.70 23.75 -38.37
CA SER A 26 41.93 24.09 -36.96
C SER A 26 40.64 24.53 -36.26
N LYS A 27 39.86 25.40 -36.91
CA LYS A 27 38.59 25.92 -36.39
C LYS A 27 37.55 24.81 -36.29
N SER A 28 37.36 24.03 -37.35
CA SER A 28 36.43 22.89 -37.36
C SER A 28 36.77 21.86 -36.29
N THR A 29 38.06 21.63 -36.03
CA THR A 29 38.51 20.70 -34.97
C THR A 29 38.21 21.25 -33.56
N HIS A 30 38.35 22.57 -33.37
CA HIS A 30 38.01 23.22 -32.11
C HIS A 30 36.50 23.21 -31.86
N ASP A 31 35.71 23.57 -32.87
CA ASP A 31 34.25 23.57 -32.80
C ASP A 31 33.73 22.15 -32.49
N LEU A 32 34.28 21.12 -33.16
CA LEU A 32 33.94 19.73 -32.88
C LEU A 32 34.30 19.33 -31.45
N LYS A 33 35.44 19.78 -30.92
CA LYS A 33 35.84 19.50 -29.53
C LYS A 33 34.85 20.13 -28.54
N ASP A 34 34.43 21.36 -28.77
CA ASP A 34 33.49 22.07 -27.91
C ASP A 34 32.10 21.42 -27.96
N GLU A 35 31.62 21.04 -29.16
CA GLU A 35 30.37 20.30 -29.31
C GLU A 35 30.41 18.94 -28.63
N CYS A 36 31.52 18.20 -28.76
CA CYS A 36 31.71 16.93 -28.05
C CYS A 36 31.65 17.11 -26.53
N GLN A 37 32.25 18.19 -26.00
CA GLN A 37 32.19 18.48 -24.57
C GLN A 37 30.75 18.76 -24.11
N ILE A 38 30.03 19.62 -24.84
CA ILE A 38 28.61 19.92 -24.55
C ILE A 38 27.76 18.65 -24.63
N TYR A 39 28.03 17.78 -25.59
CA TYR A 39 27.33 16.52 -25.72
C TYR A 39 27.57 15.61 -24.51
N THR A 40 28.81 15.47 -24.05
CA THR A 40 29.15 14.70 -22.85
C THR A 40 28.41 15.26 -21.63
N GLU A 41 28.42 16.57 -21.42
CA GLU A 41 27.72 17.22 -20.30
C GLU A 41 26.21 16.93 -20.33
N LYS A 42 25.58 16.99 -21.51
CA LYS A 42 24.16 16.65 -21.69
C LYS A 42 23.86 15.18 -21.39
N ILE A 43 24.74 14.27 -21.80
CA ILE A 43 24.60 12.84 -21.51
C ILE A 43 24.72 12.58 -20.00
N ASP A 44 25.66 13.22 -19.32
CA ASP A 44 25.83 13.10 -17.88
C ASP A 44 24.60 13.62 -17.12
N GLU A 45 24.04 14.75 -17.56
CA GLU A 45 22.80 15.27 -17.00
C GLU A 45 21.62 14.32 -17.24
N PHE A 46 21.49 13.79 -18.46
CA PHE A 46 20.43 12.83 -18.79
C PHE A 46 20.52 11.57 -17.94
N GLN A 47 21.72 11.03 -17.76
CA GLN A 47 21.96 9.87 -16.88
C GLN A 47 21.56 10.20 -15.44
N ARG A 48 21.98 11.35 -14.92
CA ARG A 48 21.60 11.80 -13.57
C ARG A 48 20.09 11.89 -13.38
N ILE A 49 19.36 12.47 -14.34
CA ILE A 49 17.91 12.58 -14.28
C ILE A 49 17.26 11.20 -14.35
N SER A 50 17.73 10.33 -15.24
CA SER A 50 17.22 8.97 -15.41
C SER A 50 17.39 8.15 -14.13
N THR A 51 18.57 8.20 -13.49
CA THR A 51 18.81 7.53 -12.21
C THR A 51 17.90 8.06 -11.10
N LYS A 52 17.72 9.38 -11.01
CA LYS A 52 16.78 9.98 -10.05
C LYS A 52 15.35 9.50 -10.27
N TYR A 53 14.91 9.44 -11.52
CA TYR A 53 13.57 8.97 -11.87
C TYR A 53 13.37 7.49 -11.51
N ILE A 54 14.34 6.63 -11.84
CA ILE A 54 14.32 5.20 -11.46
C ILE A 54 14.18 5.06 -9.94
N ASN A 55 14.96 5.80 -9.16
CA ASN A 55 14.89 5.75 -7.70
C ASN A 55 13.52 6.21 -7.17
N LEU A 56 12.96 7.28 -7.75
CA LEU A 56 11.65 7.78 -7.36
C LEU A 56 10.53 6.78 -7.66
N VAL A 57 10.58 6.13 -8.83
CA VAL A 57 9.61 5.08 -9.20
C VAL A 57 9.74 3.88 -8.27
N GLN A 58 10.96 3.48 -7.90
CA GLN A 58 11.18 2.39 -6.95
C GLN A 58 10.59 2.71 -5.57
N GLN A 59 10.87 3.91 -5.03
CA GLN A 59 10.32 4.35 -3.75
C GLN A 59 8.79 4.42 -3.76
N LEU A 60 8.20 4.85 -4.88
CA LEU A 60 6.76 4.86 -5.06
C LEU A 60 6.20 3.43 -5.05
N GLY A 61 6.85 2.50 -5.75
CA GLY A 61 6.50 1.08 -5.75
C GLY A 61 6.50 0.48 -4.35
N ASP A 62 7.55 0.72 -3.57
CA ASP A 62 7.68 0.24 -2.20
C ASP A 62 6.57 0.81 -1.29
N THR A 63 6.23 2.09 -1.48
CA THR A 63 5.16 2.75 -0.73
C THR A 63 3.79 2.16 -1.08
N ILE A 64 3.52 1.90 -2.36
CA ILE A 64 2.27 1.29 -2.82
C ILE A 64 2.12 -0.10 -2.24
N GLU A 65 3.15 -0.95 -2.30
CA GLU A 65 3.08 -2.30 -1.74
C GLU A 65 2.87 -2.28 -0.22
N LYS A 66 3.51 -1.34 0.50
CA LYS A 66 3.29 -1.15 1.94
C LYS A 66 1.82 -0.81 2.25
N GLU A 67 1.23 0.15 1.55
CA GLU A 67 -0.16 0.54 1.79
C GLU A 67 -1.15 -0.55 1.36
N LYS A 68 -0.87 -1.25 0.26
CA LYS A 68 -1.64 -2.43 -0.17
C LYS A 68 -1.65 -3.52 0.89
N MET A 69 -0.50 -3.84 1.48
CA MET A 69 -0.41 -4.82 2.57
C MET A 69 -1.21 -4.39 3.81
N LYS A 70 -1.16 -3.11 4.19
CA LYS A 70 -2.00 -2.59 5.28
C LYS A 70 -3.50 -2.72 4.97
N ALA A 71 -3.91 -2.37 3.76
CA ALA A 71 -5.31 -2.47 3.33
C ALA A 71 -5.81 -3.92 3.36
N ILE A 72 -5.00 -4.88 2.89
CA ILE A 72 -5.31 -6.32 2.98
C ILE A 72 -5.42 -6.74 4.45
N GLY A 73 -4.48 -6.33 5.30
CA GLY A 73 -4.51 -6.62 6.73
C GLY A 73 -5.78 -6.10 7.41
N ALA A 74 -6.14 -4.85 7.18
CA ALA A 74 -7.36 -4.24 7.72
C ALA A 74 -8.62 -4.97 7.23
N ARG A 75 -8.68 -5.33 5.95
CA ARG A 75 -9.80 -6.11 5.38
C ARG A 75 -9.93 -7.48 6.05
N ASN A 76 -8.83 -8.20 6.26
CA ASN A 76 -8.85 -9.51 6.91
C ASN A 76 -9.35 -9.42 8.36
N ILE A 77 -8.93 -8.37 9.09
CA ILE A 77 -9.40 -8.12 10.45
C ILE A 77 -10.92 -7.91 10.44
N LEU A 78 -11.43 -7.02 9.58
CA LEU A 78 -12.87 -6.75 9.48
C LEU A 78 -13.67 -8.02 9.14
N GLN A 79 -13.21 -8.82 8.18
CA GLN A 79 -13.87 -10.09 7.84
C GLN A 79 -13.87 -11.07 9.01
N SER A 80 -12.78 -11.15 9.78
CA SER A 80 -12.72 -12.00 10.96
C SER A 80 -13.64 -11.51 12.09
N MET A 81 -13.76 -10.20 12.28
CA MET A 81 -14.66 -9.58 13.25
C MET A 81 -16.12 -9.82 12.90
N GLU A 82 -16.50 -9.72 11.62
CA GLU A 82 -17.85 -10.00 11.14
C GLU A 82 -18.23 -11.45 11.41
N LYS A 83 -17.36 -12.41 11.06
CA LYS A 83 -17.57 -13.82 11.36
C LYS A 83 -17.65 -14.11 12.87
N GLN A 84 -16.80 -13.48 13.67
CA GLN A 84 -16.86 -13.62 15.12
C GLN A 84 -18.17 -13.07 15.69
N LYS A 85 -18.64 -11.93 15.16
CA LYS A 85 -19.91 -11.33 15.56
C LYS A 85 -21.09 -12.24 15.23
N GLU A 86 -21.13 -12.82 14.03
CA GLU A 86 -22.16 -13.79 13.63
C GLU A 86 -22.17 -15.01 14.55
N ASN A 87 -21.01 -15.63 14.78
CA ASN A 87 -20.89 -16.76 15.70
C ASN A 87 -21.37 -16.42 17.11
N ASN A 88 -20.97 -15.25 17.63
CA ASN A 88 -21.40 -14.81 18.96
C ASN A 88 -22.92 -14.60 19.03
N GLN A 89 -23.53 -14.06 17.96
CA GLN A 89 -24.97 -13.86 17.89
C GLN A 89 -25.71 -15.19 17.88
N GLU A 90 -25.25 -16.17 17.10
CA GLU A 90 -25.81 -17.53 17.10
C GLU A 90 -25.70 -18.20 18.48
N GLN A 91 -24.54 -18.10 19.12
CA GLN A 91 -24.33 -18.64 20.47
C GLN A 91 -25.26 -18.00 21.50
N LEU A 92 -25.40 -16.67 21.48
CA LEU A 92 -26.31 -15.96 22.38
C LEU A 92 -27.77 -16.36 22.12
N GLN A 93 -28.17 -16.51 20.86
CA GLN A 93 -29.53 -16.93 20.52
C GLN A 93 -29.83 -18.35 21.01
N ALA A 94 -28.87 -19.26 20.88
CA ALA A 94 -28.99 -20.62 21.41
C ALA A 94 -29.14 -20.61 22.94
N LEU A 95 -28.33 -19.83 23.65
CA LEU A 95 -28.41 -19.69 25.10
C LEU A 95 -29.75 -19.08 25.55
N ILE A 96 -30.26 -18.06 24.85
CA ILE A 96 -31.57 -17.46 25.11
C ILE A 96 -32.67 -18.53 24.94
N SER A 97 -32.61 -19.34 23.88
CA SER A 97 -33.57 -20.41 23.65
C SER A 97 -33.55 -21.45 24.77
N GLU A 98 -32.36 -21.90 25.17
CA GLU A 98 -32.18 -22.86 26.27
C GLU A 98 -32.78 -22.32 27.58
N LYS A 99 -32.44 -21.09 27.96
CA LYS A 99 -32.94 -20.46 29.19
C LYS A 99 -34.44 -20.22 29.15
N THR A 100 -35.00 -19.90 27.98
CA THR A 100 -36.44 -19.73 27.79
C THR A 100 -37.18 -21.06 28.01
N MET A 101 -36.66 -22.17 27.45
CA MET A 101 -37.23 -23.50 27.66
C MET A 101 -37.14 -23.94 29.12
N GLU A 102 -36.01 -23.69 29.77
CA GLU A 102 -35.82 -24.00 31.19
C GLU A 102 -36.81 -23.24 32.07
N LEU A 103 -37.01 -21.96 31.79
CA LEU A 103 -37.96 -21.10 32.50
C LEU A 103 -39.40 -21.57 32.32
N GLU A 104 -39.80 -21.97 31.12
CA GLU A 104 -41.15 -22.48 30.87
C GLU A 104 -41.40 -23.80 31.60
N ARG A 105 -40.41 -24.70 31.61
CA ARG A 105 -40.48 -25.94 32.41
C ARG A 105 -40.68 -25.65 33.89
N LEU A 106 -39.91 -24.70 34.44
CA LEU A 106 -40.01 -24.32 35.85
C LEU A 106 -41.37 -23.71 36.19
N LYS A 107 -41.95 -22.88 35.31
CA LYS A 107 -43.31 -22.35 35.49
C LYS A 107 -44.35 -23.45 35.58
N ILE A 108 -44.28 -24.43 34.67
CA ILE A 108 -45.22 -25.57 34.67
C ILE A 108 -45.09 -26.35 35.98
N GLN A 109 -43.86 -26.63 36.43
CA GLN A 109 -43.61 -27.33 37.69
C GLN A 109 -44.13 -26.54 38.90
N PHE A 110 -43.90 -25.22 38.93
CA PHE A 110 -44.39 -24.35 39.99
C PHE A 110 -45.91 -24.36 40.08
N ASN A 111 -46.62 -24.18 38.95
CA ASN A 111 -48.09 -24.21 38.92
C ASN A 111 -48.65 -25.57 39.39
N SER A 112 -47.99 -26.67 39.02
CA SER A 112 -48.36 -28.02 39.48
C SER A 112 -48.24 -28.16 41.00
N LEU A 113 -47.12 -27.70 41.57
CA LEU A 113 -46.88 -27.73 43.01
C LEU A 113 -47.87 -26.83 43.77
N GLN A 114 -48.15 -25.63 43.26
CA GLN A 114 -49.13 -24.73 43.86
C GLN A 114 -50.52 -25.36 43.92
N LYS A 115 -50.91 -26.09 42.87
CA LYS A 115 -52.19 -26.81 42.86
C LYS A 115 -52.22 -27.94 43.89
N ALA A 116 -51.15 -28.72 43.98
CA ALA A 116 -51.02 -29.77 44.99
C ALA A 116 -51.04 -29.21 46.43
N GLU A 117 -50.40 -28.06 46.66
CA GLU A 117 -50.42 -27.37 47.95
C GLU A 117 -51.84 -26.92 48.35
N MET A 118 -52.60 -26.36 47.40
CA MET A 118 -54.01 -26.00 47.63
C MET A 118 -54.86 -27.22 47.97
N GLU A 119 -54.73 -28.31 47.21
CA GLU A 119 -55.44 -29.58 47.47
C GLU A 119 -55.10 -30.13 48.86
N GLN A 120 -53.84 -30.07 49.28
CA GLN A 120 -53.42 -30.46 50.62
C GLN A 120 -54.04 -29.57 51.71
N HIS A 121 -54.07 -28.25 51.51
CA HIS A 121 -54.72 -27.33 52.46
C HIS A 121 -56.22 -27.62 52.62
N GLU A 122 -56.92 -27.90 51.52
CA GLU A 122 -58.33 -28.29 51.56
C GLU A 122 -58.55 -29.57 52.36
N ILE A 123 -57.72 -30.60 52.13
CA ILE A 123 -57.78 -31.86 52.89
C ILE A 123 -57.51 -31.61 54.37
N ILE A 124 -56.50 -30.82 54.73
CA ILE A 124 -56.19 -30.49 56.12
C ILE A 124 -57.39 -29.81 56.78
N ASN A 125 -57.97 -28.79 56.13
CA ASN A 125 -59.14 -28.08 56.65
C ASN A 125 -60.34 -29.02 56.87
N GLN A 126 -60.58 -29.96 55.96
CA GLN A 126 -61.62 -30.98 56.13
C GLN A 126 -61.36 -31.91 57.33
N LEU A 127 -60.09 -32.27 57.57
CA LEU A 127 -59.70 -33.12 58.68
C LEU A 127 -59.67 -32.39 60.03
N THR A 128 -59.48 -31.07 60.06
CA THR A 128 -59.47 -30.27 61.29
C THR A 128 -60.84 -29.70 61.69
N HIS A 129 -61.81 -29.69 60.77
CA HIS A 129 -63.19 -29.26 61.05
C HIS A 129 -64.18 -30.41 61.34
N CYS A 130 -63.67 -31.62 61.57
CA CYS A 130 -64.39 -32.70 62.27
C CYS A 130 -64.01 -32.72 63.75
#